data_AF-A0A1J4VHT6-F1
#
_entry.id   AF-A0A1J4VHT6-F1
#
_cell.length_a   1.000
_cell.length_b   1.000
_cell.length_c   1.000
_cell.angle_alpha   90.00
_cell.angle_beta   90.00
_cell.angle_gamma   90.00
#
_symmetry.space_group_name_H-M   'P 1'
#
loop_
_entity.id
_entity.type
_entity.pdbx_description
1 polymer ?
#
loop_
_entity_poly.entity_id
_entity_poly.type
_entity_poly.pdbx_seq_one_letter_code
_entity_poly.pdbx_strand_id
1 'polypeptide(L)'
;MKNKKGFTLVELVIVITIVGIVSVIIGSMLLGVVKAWTFKINRNDILWDGRLAMDRMTREIRTIKNSTSVTTASAAQFRFTDAGNKDITYSLSSTNLNRTENGTANLLAENVSSLAFTYYDANGNTIATPIVSPSATNIRRVRINLTLTKNGQNVYLQSDASTKNF
;
A
#
# COMPACT_ATOMS: atom_id res chain seq x y z
N MET A 1 39.31 -52.01 -35.92
CA MET A 1 37.91 -51.98 -35.46
C MET A 1 37.89 -51.41 -34.04
N LYS A 2 37.14 -50.34 -33.78
CA LYS A 2 37.11 -49.68 -32.45
C LYS A 2 36.16 -50.47 -31.54
N ASN A 3 36.69 -51.07 -30.46
CA ASN A 3 35.90 -51.72 -29.43
C ASN A 3 34.99 -50.69 -28.75
N LYS A 4 33.67 -50.82 -28.93
CA LYS A 4 32.69 -50.08 -28.14
C LYS A 4 32.62 -50.74 -26.76
N LYS A 5 33.17 -50.08 -25.74
CA LYS A 5 33.03 -50.53 -24.34
C LYS A 5 31.58 -50.32 -23.90
N GLY A 6 30.96 -51.38 -23.39
CA GLY A 6 29.63 -51.33 -22.76
C GLY A 6 29.72 -50.93 -21.29
N PHE A 7 28.62 -50.42 -20.73
CA PHE A 7 28.50 -50.04 -19.31
C PHE A 7 28.38 -51.27 -18.41
N THR A 8 28.94 -51.20 -17.20
CA THR A 8 28.76 -52.25 -16.19
C THR A 8 27.48 -52.03 -15.38
N LEU A 9 26.88 -53.10 -14.85
CA LEU A 9 25.69 -52.98 -13.98
C LEU A 9 25.94 -52.09 -12.76
N VAL A 10 27.13 -52.19 -12.17
CA VAL A 10 27.53 -51.38 -11.00
C VAL A 10 27.57 -49.89 -11.36
N GLU A 11 28.09 -49.56 -12.54
CA GLU A 11 28.15 -48.18 -13.03
C GLU A 11 26.74 -47.59 -13.21
N LEU A 12 25.79 -48.38 -13.72
CA LEU A 12 24.39 -47.93 -13.85
C LEU A 12 23.73 -47.70 -12.48
N VAL A 13 23.99 -48.57 -11.48
CA VAL A 13 23.48 -48.41 -10.11
C VAL A 13 24.03 -47.15 -9.43
N ILE A 14 25.31 -46.84 -9.65
CA ILE A 14 25.94 -45.62 -9.12
C ILE A 14 25.36 -44.36 -9.79
N VAL A 15 25.10 -44.41 -11.10
CA VAL A 15 24.52 -43.26 -11.82
C VAL A 15 23.10 -42.95 -11.34
N ILE A 16 22.23 -43.95 -11.21
CA ILE A 16 20.83 -43.71 -10.76
C ILE A 16 20.78 -43.18 -9.32
N THR A 17 21.70 -43.62 -8.45
CA THR A 17 21.77 -43.14 -7.07
C THR A 17 22.23 -41.69 -6.99
N ILE A 18 23.27 -41.33 -7.75
CA ILE A 18 23.75 -39.93 -7.83
C ILE A 18 22.65 -39.03 -8.41
N VAL A 19 21.99 -39.44 -9.49
CA VAL A 19 20.89 -38.67 -10.09
C VAL A 19 19.72 -38.50 -9.12
N GLY A 20 19.37 -39.53 -8.34
CA GLY A 20 18.34 -39.43 -7.30
C GLY A 20 18.67 -38.38 -6.23
N ILE A 21 19.90 -38.40 -5.70
CA ILE A 21 20.35 -37.42 -4.70
C ILE A 21 20.31 -36.01 -5.26
N VAL A 22 20.84 -35.80 -6.47
CA VAL A 22 20.85 -34.50 -7.15
C VAL A 22 19.42 -34.00 -7.41
N SER A 23 18.51 -34.89 -7.81
CA SER A 23 17.12 -34.54 -8.09
C SER A 23 16.38 -34.02 -6.86
N VAL A 24 16.62 -34.60 -5.68
CA VAL A 24 16.02 -34.14 -4.41
C VAL A 24 16.51 -32.73 -4.05
N ILE A 25 17.82 -32.48 -4.18
CA ILE A 25 18.43 -31.18 -3.91
C ILE A 25 17.83 -30.12 -4.84
N ILE A 26 17.84 -30.37 -6.16
CA ILE A 26 17.29 -29.45 -7.16
C ILE A 26 15.79 -29.23 -6.95
N GLY A 27 15.03 -30.28 -6.66
CA GLY A 27 13.60 -30.20 -6.40
C GLY A 27 13.28 -29.29 -5.21
N SER A 28 14.05 -29.41 -4.12
CA SER A 28 13.89 -28.55 -2.94
C SER A 28 14.21 -27.07 -3.23
N MET A 29 15.23 -26.80 -4.05
CA MET A 29 15.57 -25.44 -4.46
C MET A 29 14.49 -24.82 -5.34
N LEU A 30 13.93 -25.57 -6.29
CA LEU A 30 12.86 -25.10 -7.17
C LEU A 30 11.61 -24.68 -6.37
N LEU A 31 11.23 -25.46 -5.35
CA LEU A 31 10.12 -25.10 -4.46
C LEU A 31 10.44 -23.81 -3.67
N GLY A 32 11.69 -23.63 -3.25
CA GLY A 32 12.15 -22.38 -2.62
C GLY A 32 12.04 -21.18 -3.55
N VAL A 33 12.44 -21.33 -4.82
CA VAL A 33 12.36 -20.28 -5.85
C VAL A 33 10.92 -19.90 -6.15
N VAL A 34 10.01 -20.87 -6.32
CA VAL A 34 8.58 -20.61 -6.58
C VAL A 34 7.95 -19.86 -5.41
N LYS A 35 8.23 -20.27 -4.17
CA LYS A 35 7.73 -19.56 -2.96
C LYS A 35 8.29 -18.14 -2.86
N ALA A 36 9.57 -17.95 -3.16
CA ALA A 36 10.18 -16.61 -3.17
C ALA A 36 9.59 -15.70 -4.26
N TRP A 37 9.28 -16.26 -5.43
CA TRP A 37 8.66 -15.54 -6.54
C TRP A 37 7.22 -15.11 -6.24
N THR A 38 6.37 -16.01 -5.74
CA THR A 38 4.97 -15.67 -5.38
C THR A 38 4.91 -14.71 -4.20
N PHE A 39 5.87 -14.79 -3.26
CA PHE A 39 6.03 -13.82 -2.18
C PHE A 39 6.35 -12.42 -2.71
N LYS A 40 7.20 -12.31 -3.75
CA LYS A 40 7.59 -11.04 -4.36
C LYS A 40 6.46 -10.38 -5.15
N ILE A 41 5.67 -11.16 -5.91
CA ILE A 41 4.57 -10.64 -6.71
C ILE A 41 3.48 -10.02 -5.81
N ASN A 42 3.05 -10.76 -4.78
CA ASN A 42 2.03 -10.27 -3.86
C ASN A 42 2.42 -8.96 -3.15
N ARG A 43 3.68 -8.82 -2.74
CA ARG A 43 4.21 -7.59 -2.12
C ARG A 43 4.12 -6.40 -3.07
N ASN A 44 4.45 -6.63 -4.35
CA ASN A 44 4.49 -5.58 -5.35
C ASN A 44 3.08 -5.03 -5.62
N ASP A 45 2.08 -5.90 -5.78
CA ASP A 45 0.71 -5.48 -6.08
C ASP A 45 0.12 -4.60 -4.96
N ILE A 46 0.29 -5.00 -3.70
CA ILE A 46 -0.17 -4.20 -2.53
C ILE A 46 0.51 -2.83 -2.48
N LEU A 47 1.80 -2.78 -2.83
CA LEU A 47 2.56 -1.54 -2.85
C LEU A 47 2.05 -0.58 -3.94
N TRP A 48 1.69 -1.10 -5.13
CA TRP A 48 1.16 -0.29 -6.21
C TRP A 48 -0.20 0.31 -5.84
N ASP A 49 -1.13 -0.51 -5.34
CA ASP A 49 -2.46 -0.04 -4.92
C ASP A 49 -2.37 1.02 -3.82
N GLY A 50 -1.54 0.76 -2.80
CA GLY A 50 -1.31 1.71 -1.72
C GLY A 50 -0.70 3.02 -2.19
N ARG A 51 0.28 2.98 -3.11
CA ARG A 51 0.91 4.19 -3.67
C ARG A 51 -0.06 5.01 -4.52
N LEU A 52 -0.90 4.35 -5.32
CA LEU A 52 -1.92 5.03 -6.11
C LEU A 52 -2.94 5.73 -5.21
N ALA A 53 -3.39 5.06 -4.16
CA ALA A 53 -4.28 5.65 -3.15
C ALA A 53 -3.64 6.88 -2.48
N MET A 54 -2.37 6.78 -2.09
CA MET A 54 -1.62 7.87 -1.48
C MET A 54 -1.41 9.06 -2.43
N ASP A 55 -1.04 8.82 -3.70
CA ASP A 55 -0.90 9.90 -4.69
C ASP A 55 -2.23 10.63 -4.90
N ARG A 56 -3.32 9.87 -5.03
CA ARG A 56 -4.65 10.47 -5.17
C ARG A 56 -5.04 11.31 -3.97
N MET A 57 -4.90 10.79 -2.75
CA MET A 57 -5.19 11.52 -1.52
C MET A 57 -4.38 12.81 -1.44
N THR A 58 -3.06 12.73 -1.61
CA THR A 58 -2.18 13.90 -1.49
C THR A 58 -2.47 14.96 -2.56
N ARG A 59 -2.80 14.55 -3.78
CA ARG A 59 -3.18 15.45 -4.88
C ARG A 59 -4.47 16.19 -4.58
N GLU A 60 -5.50 15.49 -4.13
CA GLU A 60 -6.80 16.11 -3.85
C GLU A 60 -6.76 17.02 -2.61
N ILE A 61 -5.98 16.64 -1.58
CA ILE A 61 -5.75 17.49 -0.40
C ILE A 61 -5.05 18.80 -0.78
N ARG A 62 -4.10 18.76 -1.73
CA ARG A 62 -3.44 19.99 -2.23
C ARG A 62 -4.42 20.96 -2.90
N THR A 63 -5.54 20.45 -3.41
CA THR A 63 -6.57 21.21 -4.14
C THR A 63 -7.80 21.57 -3.29
N ILE A 64 -7.72 21.51 -1.95
CA ILE A 64 -8.81 22.00 -1.08
C ILE A 64 -9.15 23.44 -1.45
N LYS A 65 -10.44 23.76 -1.62
CA LYS A 65 -10.91 25.02 -2.20
C LYS A 65 -10.42 26.26 -1.47
N ASN A 66 -10.60 26.32 -0.16
CA ASN A 66 -10.22 27.45 0.70
C ASN A 66 -10.20 27.01 2.17
N SER A 67 -9.83 27.90 3.08
CA SER A 67 -9.66 27.60 4.50
C SER A 67 -10.96 27.21 5.22
N THR A 68 -12.14 27.53 4.68
CA THR A 68 -13.44 27.16 5.26
C THR A 68 -14.04 25.90 4.63
N SER A 69 -13.32 25.24 3.73
CA SER A 69 -13.79 24.06 2.99
C SER A 69 -13.40 22.73 3.62
N VAL A 70 -12.76 22.71 4.79
CA VAL A 70 -12.55 21.48 5.56
C VAL A 70 -13.74 21.26 6.48
N THR A 71 -14.46 20.16 6.31
CA THR A 71 -15.70 19.85 7.05
C THR A 71 -15.46 18.86 8.19
N THR A 72 -14.48 17.95 8.04
CA THR A 72 -14.13 16.98 9.08
C THR A 72 -12.64 16.74 9.05
N ALA A 73 -11.99 16.79 10.21
CA ALA A 73 -10.58 16.50 10.38
C ALA A 73 -10.36 15.72 11.67
N SER A 74 -10.31 14.40 11.57
CA SER A 74 -10.03 13.48 12.67
C SER A 74 -8.94 12.50 12.26
N ALA A 75 -8.40 11.74 13.22
CA ALA A 75 -7.40 10.72 12.90
C ALA A 75 -7.92 9.66 11.91
N ALA A 76 -9.21 9.31 11.94
CA ALA A 76 -9.77 8.23 11.12
C ALA A 76 -10.43 8.72 9.81
N GLN A 77 -10.79 10.00 9.73
CA GLN A 77 -11.55 10.55 8.62
C GLN A 77 -11.14 11.98 8.28
N PHE A 78 -11.02 12.25 6.99
CA PHE A 78 -10.79 13.59 6.49
C PHE A 78 -11.80 13.93 5.39
N ARG A 79 -12.55 15.02 5.57
CA ARG A 79 -13.59 15.48 4.64
C ARG A 79 -13.41 16.95 4.30
N PHE A 80 -13.42 17.26 3.02
CA PHE A 80 -13.26 18.62 2.50
C PHE A 80 -13.92 18.81 1.14
N THR A 81 -14.14 20.07 0.77
CA THR A 81 -14.53 20.45 -0.59
C THR A 81 -13.29 20.87 -1.39
N ASP A 82 -13.10 20.28 -2.57
CA ASP A 82 -12.02 20.64 -3.49
C ASP A 82 -12.33 21.90 -4.33
N ALA A 83 -11.33 22.41 -5.03
CA ALA A 83 -11.46 23.57 -5.92
C ALA A 83 -12.50 23.37 -7.05
N GLY A 84 -12.85 22.13 -7.38
CA GLY A 84 -13.90 21.76 -8.32
C GLY A 84 -15.31 21.66 -7.72
N ASN A 85 -15.49 22.03 -6.44
CA ASN A 85 -16.72 21.90 -5.68
C ASN A 85 -17.18 20.45 -5.43
N LYS A 86 -16.25 19.49 -5.42
CA LYS A 86 -16.53 18.12 -5.03
C LYS A 86 -16.37 17.97 -3.51
N ASP A 87 -17.36 17.39 -2.85
CA ASP A 87 -17.26 16.98 -1.45
C ASP A 87 -16.57 15.62 -1.39
N ILE A 88 -15.35 15.60 -0.86
CA ILE A 88 -14.47 14.43 -0.83
C ILE A 88 -14.31 14.00 0.62
N THR A 89 -14.56 12.73 0.90
CA THR A 89 -14.31 12.11 2.20
C THR A 89 -13.42 10.89 2.03
N TYR A 90 -12.37 10.83 2.84
CA TYR A 90 -11.53 9.65 3.02
C TYR A 90 -11.82 9.01 4.37
N SER A 91 -12.12 7.71 4.36
CA SER A 91 -12.31 6.92 5.57
C SER A 91 -11.99 5.45 5.33
N LEU A 92 -11.64 4.75 6.40
CA LEU A 92 -11.48 3.30 6.40
C LEU A 92 -12.79 2.64 6.86
N SER A 93 -13.30 1.70 6.07
CA SER A 93 -14.42 0.84 6.45
C SER A 93 -13.96 -0.61 6.42
N SER A 94 -13.90 -1.26 7.58
CA SER A 94 -13.26 -2.57 7.76
C SER A 94 -11.82 -2.53 7.24
N THR A 95 -11.54 -3.14 6.07
CA THR A 95 -10.23 -3.15 5.42
C THR A 95 -10.17 -2.33 4.14
N ASN A 96 -11.24 -1.60 3.83
CA ASN A 96 -11.41 -0.89 2.57
C ASN A 96 -11.26 0.61 2.80
N LEU A 97 -10.18 1.18 2.25
CA LEU A 97 -10.02 2.62 2.16
C LEU A 97 -10.98 3.12 1.10
N ASN A 98 -11.97 3.90 1.53
CA ASN A 98 -12.98 4.48 0.66
C ASN A 98 -12.71 5.96 0.42
N ARG A 99 -12.93 6.37 -0.82
CA ARG A 99 -13.06 7.75 -1.24
C ARG A 99 -14.52 8.01 -1.61
N THR A 100 -15.24 8.72 -0.77
CA THR A 100 -16.61 9.15 -1.05
C THR A 100 -16.59 10.50 -1.73
N GLU A 101 -17.17 10.59 -2.93
CA GLU A 101 -17.37 11.85 -3.66
C GLU A 101 -18.86 12.15 -3.72
N ASN A 102 -19.26 13.32 -3.22
CA ASN A 102 -20.65 13.78 -3.23
C ASN A 102 -21.66 12.74 -2.71
N GLY A 103 -21.26 12.01 -1.65
CA GLY A 103 -22.07 10.95 -1.02
C GLY A 103 -21.93 9.56 -1.65
N THR A 104 -21.27 9.40 -2.80
CA THR A 104 -21.04 8.09 -3.42
C THR A 104 -19.66 7.54 -3.08
N ALA A 105 -19.62 6.42 -2.35
CA ALA A 105 -18.39 5.76 -1.95
C ALA A 105 -17.75 4.98 -3.11
N ASN A 106 -16.45 5.19 -3.33
CA ASN A 106 -15.63 4.41 -4.25
C ASN A 106 -14.48 3.75 -3.48
N LEU A 107 -14.24 2.47 -3.74
CA LEU A 107 -13.10 1.75 -3.20
C LEU A 107 -11.81 2.32 -3.80
N LEU A 108 -10.87 2.70 -2.94
CA LEU A 108 -9.57 3.26 -3.35
C LEU A 108 -8.41 2.29 -3.13
N ALA A 109 -8.44 1.53 -2.03
CA ALA A 109 -7.51 0.44 -1.77
C ALA A 109 -8.15 -0.61 -0.84
N GLU A 110 -7.80 -1.88 -1.06
CA GLU A 110 -8.15 -3.01 -0.20
C GLU A 110 -7.01 -3.36 0.74
N ASN A 111 -7.29 -4.27 1.69
CA ASN A 111 -6.29 -4.80 2.63
C ASN A 111 -5.65 -3.70 3.50
N VAL A 112 -6.36 -2.61 3.75
CA VAL A 112 -5.90 -1.51 4.60
C VAL A 112 -6.20 -1.85 6.05
N SER A 113 -5.16 -2.13 6.81
CA SER A 113 -5.25 -2.41 8.26
C SER A 113 -5.30 -1.16 9.13
N SER A 114 -4.77 -0.03 8.65
CA SER A 114 -4.80 1.24 9.37
C SER A 114 -4.72 2.42 8.42
N LEU A 115 -5.52 3.45 8.71
CA LEU A 115 -5.47 4.78 8.12
C LEU A 115 -5.44 5.79 9.27
N ALA A 116 -4.47 6.70 9.24
CA ALA A 116 -4.40 7.78 10.21
C ALA A 116 -4.03 9.12 9.54
N PHE A 117 -4.74 10.17 9.92
CA PHE A 117 -4.41 11.55 9.56
C PHE A 117 -3.81 12.29 10.76
N THR A 118 -2.77 13.07 10.51
CA THR A 118 -2.18 13.99 11.49
C THR A 118 -2.09 15.38 10.88
N TYR A 119 -2.54 16.38 11.63
CA TYR A 119 -2.65 17.75 11.15
C TYR A 119 -1.59 18.62 11.78
N TYR A 120 -1.07 19.58 11.01
CA TYR A 120 -0.06 20.53 11.47
C TYR A 120 -0.46 21.97 11.15
N ASP A 121 -0.13 22.88 12.05
CA ASP A 121 -0.31 24.32 11.86
C ASP A 121 0.81 24.94 10.98
N ALA A 122 0.77 26.26 10.79
CA ALA A 122 1.77 27.01 10.03
C ALA A 122 3.18 26.96 10.63
N ASN A 123 3.29 26.74 11.94
CA ASN A 123 4.55 26.62 12.66
C ASN A 123 5.08 25.17 12.68
N GLY A 124 4.33 24.22 12.11
CA GLY A 124 4.67 22.81 12.08
C GLY A 124 4.32 22.06 13.37
N ASN A 125 3.52 22.63 14.28
CA ASN A 125 3.04 21.94 15.47
C ASN A 125 1.87 21.04 15.13
N THR A 126 1.78 19.88 15.79
CA THR A 126 0.64 18.98 15.63
C THR A 126 -0.63 19.57 16.24
N ILE A 127 -1.75 19.47 15.53
CA ILE A 127 -3.05 19.94 15.98
C ILE A 127 -3.91 18.71 16.35
N ALA A 128 -4.24 18.56 17.63
CA ALA A 128 -5.10 17.46 18.10
C ALA A 128 -6.57 17.66 17.70
N THR A 129 -7.05 18.90 17.75
CA THR A 129 -8.43 19.29 17.41
C THR A 129 -8.42 20.42 16.39
N PRO A 130 -8.36 20.11 15.08
CA PRO A 130 -8.35 21.12 14.05
C PRO A 130 -9.61 21.98 14.04
N ILE A 131 -9.43 23.27 13.76
CA ILE A 131 -10.55 24.16 13.46
C ILE A 131 -11.07 23.78 12.07
N VAL A 132 -12.38 23.64 11.92
CA VAL A 132 -13.04 23.26 10.66
C VAL A 132 -14.22 24.20 10.38
N SER A 133 -14.83 24.05 9.20
CA SER A 133 -16.00 24.82 8.75
C SER A 133 -17.08 24.89 9.82
N PRO A 134 -17.72 26.06 10.05
CA PRO A 134 -17.71 27.26 9.21
C PRO A 134 -16.50 28.20 9.40
N SER A 135 -15.59 27.91 10.34
CA SER A 135 -14.41 28.73 10.59
C SER A 135 -13.26 28.38 9.65
N ALA A 136 -12.36 29.35 9.42
CA ALA A 136 -11.13 29.10 8.69
C ALA A 136 -10.25 28.11 9.46
N THR A 137 -9.84 27.02 8.79
CA THR A 137 -9.01 25.99 9.39
C THR A 137 -7.61 26.49 9.70
N ASN A 138 -7.05 26.00 10.80
CA ASN A 138 -5.64 26.18 11.16
C ASN A 138 -4.71 25.11 10.56
N ILE A 139 -5.24 24.16 9.78
CA ILE A 139 -4.43 23.14 9.09
C ILE A 139 -3.60 23.77 7.98
N ARG A 140 -2.30 23.45 7.90
CA ARG A 140 -1.39 23.81 6.79
C ARG A 140 -0.66 22.63 6.19
N ARG A 141 -0.59 21.52 6.92
CA ARG A 141 -0.11 20.24 6.40
C ARG A 141 -0.92 19.11 6.98
N VAL A 142 -1.25 18.15 6.13
CA VAL A 142 -1.88 16.87 6.50
C VAL A 142 -0.86 15.78 6.22
N ARG A 143 -0.52 15.01 7.25
CA ARG A 143 0.20 13.74 7.10
C ARG A 143 -0.80 12.61 7.06
N ILE A 144 -0.59 11.69 6.13
CA ILE A 144 -1.37 10.48 5.97
C ILE A 144 -0.44 9.31 6.25
N ASN A 145 -0.83 8.45 7.19
CA ASN A 145 -0.19 7.18 7.47
C ASN A 145 -1.15 6.07 7.05
N LEU A 146 -0.68 5.16 6.19
CA LEU A 146 -1.44 4.05 5.65
C LEU A 146 -0.66 2.75 5.89
N THR A 147 -1.31 1.76 6.49
CA THR A 147 -0.75 0.41 6.66
C THR A 147 -1.61 -0.60 5.91
N LEU A 148 -1.04 -1.25 4.91
CA LEU A 148 -1.67 -2.35 4.19
C LEU A 148 -1.13 -3.69 4.70
N THR A 149 -2.01 -4.68 4.88
CA THR A 149 -1.67 -6.01 5.37
C THR A 149 -2.31 -7.08 4.49
N LYS A 150 -1.50 -7.91 3.82
CA LYS A 150 -1.99 -9.06 3.03
C LYS A 150 -1.07 -10.26 3.25
N ASN A 151 -1.64 -11.43 3.51
CA ASN A 151 -0.90 -12.67 3.77
C ASN A 151 0.18 -12.52 4.88
N GLY A 152 -0.12 -11.74 5.93
CA GLY A 152 0.81 -11.49 7.04
C GLY A 152 1.97 -10.54 6.72
N GLN A 153 2.01 -9.94 5.52
CA GLN A 153 2.98 -8.91 5.18
C GLN A 153 2.39 -7.52 5.35
N ASN A 154 3.13 -6.66 6.04
CA ASN A 154 2.76 -5.27 6.22
C ASN A 154 3.55 -4.37 5.26
N VAL A 155 2.84 -3.38 4.71
CA VAL A 155 3.37 -2.29 3.91
C VAL A 155 2.97 -0.99 4.60
N TYR A 156 3.97 -0.17 4.93
CA TYR A 156 3.78 1.13 5.57
C TYR A 156 4.05 2.23 4.56
N LEU A 157 3.07 3.11 4.38
CA LEU A 157 3.18 4.28 3.52
C LEU A 157 2.88 5.53 4.33
N GLN A 158 3.70 6.55 4.14
CA GLN A 158 3.50 7.87 4.71
C GLN A 158 3.66 8.91 3.61
N SER A 159 2.78 9.90 3.60
CA SER A 159 2.97 11.09 2.77
C SER A 159 2.41 12.32 3.45
N ASP A 160 3.00 13.46 3.13
CA ASP A 160 2.56 14.77 3.58
C ASP A 160 1.97 15.56 2.40
N ALA A 161 0.89 16.28 2.66
CA ALA A 161 0.24 17.18 1.72
C ALA A 161 -0.01 18.55 2.37
N SER A 162 0.38 19.61 1.68
CA SER A 162 0.09 21.00 2.08
C SER A 162 -0.88 21.61 1.09
N THR A 163 -1.83 22.38 1.60
CA THR A 163 -2.81 23.10 0.79
C THR A 163 -2.14 24.23 0.02
N LYS A 164 -2.53 24.46 -1.23
CA LYS A 164 -2.03 25.61 -2.02
C LYS A 164 -2.90 26.86 -1.88
N ASN A 165 -4.12 26.71 -1.37
CA ASN A 165 -5.14 27.75 -1.40
C ASN A 165 -5.31 28.50 -0.07
N PHE A 166 -4.52 28.17 0.97
CA PHE A 166 -4.43 28.85 2.27
C PHE A 166 -3.32 28.24 3.15
#